data_AF-A0A949ACI7-F1
#
_entry.id   AF-A0A949ACI7-F1
#
_cell.length_a   1.000
_cell.length_b   1.000
_cell.length_c   1.000
_cell.angle_alpha   90.00
_cell.angle_beta   90.00
_cell.angle_gamma   90.00
#
_symmetry.space_group_name_H-M   'P 1'
#
loop_
_entity.id
_entity.type
_entity.pdbx_description
1 polymer ?
#
loop_
_entity_poly.entity_id
_entity_poly.type
_entity_poly.pdbx_seq_one_letter_code
_entity_poly.pdbx_strand_id
1 'polypeptide(L)'
;MKSETKNWLDMVDYDLITAKQMLGTNRYVYVIFMCHMAIEKALKAVVCEETDKVPPKTHDLIHLTGLGKIKLPLDLLDFIGMINNAGIVTRYPEDLSKLVSSYPKNIAKEYLKKTQEVIKCIKQNPALKG
;
A
#
# COMPACT_ATOMS: atom_id res chain seq x y z
N MET A 1 -12.03 -8.16 15.99
CA MET A 1 -11.67 -7.11 15.02
C MET A 1 -12.63 -5.94 15.16
N LYS A 2 -12.10 -4.72 15.27
CA LYS A 2 -12.89 -3.48 15.41
C LYS A 2 -13.59 -3.12 14.09
N SER A 3 -14.69 -2.38 14.18
CA SER A 3 -15.41 -1.86 12.99
C SER A 3 -14.52 -1.03 12.07
N GLU A 4 -13.65 -0.21 12.67
CA GLU A 4 -12.71 0.68 12.00
C GLU A 4 -11.65 -0.12 11.24
N THR A 5 -11.12 -1.17 11.86
CA THR A 5 -10.18 -2.11 11.23
C THR A 5 -10.81 -2.79 10.02
N LYS A 6 -12.06 -3.26 10.15
CA LYS A 6 -12.79 -3.85 9.03
C LYS A 6 -12.95 -2.84 7.88
N ASN A 7 -13.34 -1.60 8.19
CA ASN A 7 -13.46 -0.54 7.19
C ASN A 7 -12.12 -0.27 6.48
N TRP A 8 -10.99 -0.28 7.20
CA TRP A 8 -9.67 -0.19 6.56
C TRP A 8 -9.42 -1.34 5.59
N LEU A 9 -9.71 -2.58 5.99
CA LEU A 9 -9.51 -3.76 5.14
C LEU A 9 -10.44 -3.78 3.92
N ASP A 10 -11.69 -3.34 4.06
CA ASP A 10 -12.63 -3.21 2.94
C ASP A 10 -12.11 -2.19 1.92
N MET A 11 -11.53 -1.07 2.38
CA MET A 11 -10.88 -0.10 1.50
C MET A 11 -9.61 -0.64 0.84
N VAL A 12 -8.87 -1.56 1.48
CA VAL A 12 -7.71 -2.24 0.85
C VAL A 12 -8.17 -3.04 -0.35
N ASP A 13 -9.24 -3.83 -0.20
CA ASP A 13 -9.75 -4.66 -1.28
C ASP A 13 -10.33 -3.80 -2.43
N TYR A 14 -10.99 -2.69 -2.09
CA TYR A 14 -11.45 -1.69 -3.06
C TYR A 14 -10.29 -1.06 -3.88
N ASP A 15 -9.20 -0.67 -3.21
CA ASP A 15 -8.02 -0.11 -3.87
C ASP A 15 -7.32 -1.13 -4.78
N LEU A 16 -7.22 -2.40 -4.34
CA LEU A 16 -6.62 -3.47 -5.15
C LEU A 16 -7.42 -3.77 -6.41
N ILE A 17 -8.75 -3.74 -6.34
CA ILE A 17 -9.63 -3.86 -7.51
C ILE A 17 -9.37 -2.67 -8.44
N THR A 18 -9.32 -1.45 -7.91
CA THR A 18 -9.04 -0.24 -8.69
C THR A 18 -7.68 -0.32 -9.40
N ALA A 19 -6.62 -0.75 -8.70
CA ALA A 19 -5.29 -0.93 -9.28
C ALA A 19 -5.30 -1.93 -10.44
N LYS A 20 -6.05 -3.04 -10.32
CA LYS A 20 -6.23 -4.02 -11.42
C LYS A 20 -6.92 -3.40 -12.64
N GLN A 21 -7.96 -2.58 -12.44
CA GLN A 21 -8.66 -1.90 -13.53
C GLN A 21 -7.76 -0.86 -14.22
N MET A 22 -6.98 -0.11 -13.44
CA MET A 22 -6.01 0.86 -13.98
C MET A 22 -4.92 0.17 -14.80
N LEU A 23 -4.50 -1.03 -14.38
CA LEU A 23 -3.55 -1.83 -15.15
C LEU A 23 -4.14 -2.28 -16.49
N GLY A 24 -5.40 -2.69 -16.52
CA GLY A 24 -6.12 -3.09 -17.74
C GLY A 24 -6.34 -1.94 -18.74
N THR A 25 -6.42 -0.71 -18.24
CA THR A 25 -6.63 0.51 -19.04
C THR A 25 -5.34 1.27 -19.34
N ASN A 26 -4.17 0.65 -19.10
CA ASN A 26 -2.84 1.22 -19.32
C ASN A 26 -2.54 2.51 -18.51
N ARG A 27 -3.25 2.72 -17.40
CA ARG A 27 -3.09 3.86 -16.48
C ARG A 27 -2.07 3.55 -15.37
N TYR A 28 -0.83 3.27 -15.77
CA TYR A 28 0.18 2.66 -14.89
C TYR A 28 0.60 3.51 -13.69
N VAL A 29 0.72 4.83 -13.84
CA VAL A 29 1.00 5.74 -12.70
C VAL A 29 -0.04 5.58 -11.59
N TYR A 30 -1.32 5.42 -11.97
CA TYR A 30 -2.40 5.17 -11.01
C TYR A 30 -2.37 3.77 -10.41
N VAL A 31 -1.78 2.78 -11.10
CA VAL A 31 -1.51 1.46 -10.49
C VAL A 31 -0.56 1.64 -9.30
N ILE A 32 0.55 2.36 -9.49
CA ILE A 32 1.54 2.60 -8.43
C ILE A 32 0.92 3.36 -7.26
N PHE A 33 0.14 4.42 -7.55
CA PHE A 33 -0.55 5.20 -6.54
C PHE A 33 -1.54 4.34 -5.73
N MET A 34 -2.38 3.54 -6.40
CA MET A 34 -3.34 2.67 -5.70
C MET A 34 -2.65 1.55 -4.91
N CYS A 35 -1.50 1.06 -5.39
CA CYS A 35 -0.68 0.11 -4.66
C CYS A 35 -0.15 0.70 -3.35
N HIS A 36 0.33 1.96 -3.38
CA HIS A 36 0.73 2.69 -2.18
C HIS A 36 -0.46 2.83 -1.20
N MET A 37 -1.62 3.30 -1.68
CA MET A 37 -2.82 3.49 -0.86
C MET A 37 -3.29 2.18 -0.21
N ALA A 38 -3.29 1.08 -0.95
CA ALA A 38 -3.70 -0.23 -0.43
C ALA A 38 -2.78 -0.70 0.71
N ILE A 39 -1.46 -0.51 0.57
CA ILE A 39 -0.51 -0.83 1.64
C ILE A 39 -0.72 0.09 2.84
N GLU A 40 -0.83 1.40 2.63
CA GLU A 40 -1.06 2.38 3.70
C GLU A 40 -2.26 2.00 4.56
N LYS A 41 -3.38 1.66 3.92
CA LYS A 41 -4.62 1.26 4.59
C LYS A 41 -4.48 -0.07 5.33
N ALA A 42 -3.75 -1.03 4.76
CA ALA A 42 -3.47 -2.29 5.44
C ALA A 42 -2.61 -2.08 6.70
N LEU A 43 -1.59 -1.21 6.63
CA LEU A 43 -0.78 -0.85 7.80
C LEU A 43 -1.64 -0.12 8.86
N LYS A 44 -2.49 0.82 8.44
CA LYS A 44 -3.41 1.54 9.33
C LYS A 44 -4.41 0.62 10.02
N ALA A 45 -4.87 -0.44 9.36
CA ALA A 45 -5.71 -1.47 9.98
C ALA A 45 -4.99 -2.12 11.18
N VAL A 46 -3.72 -2.51 11.01
CA VAL A 46 -2.92 -3.09 12.10
C VAL A 46 -2.66 -2.06 13.20
N VAL A 47 -2.29 -0.83 12.86
CA VAL A 47 -2.06 0.24 13.85
C VAL A 47 -3.31 0.47 14.71
N CYS A 48 -4.51 0.41 14.11
CA CYS A 48 -5.77 0.55 14.83
C CYS A 48 -5.99 -0.55 15.88
N GLU A 49 -5.67 -1.79 15.54
CA GLU A 49 -5.74 -2.91 16.49
C GLU A 49 -4.64 -2.81 17.56
N GLU A 50 -3.38 -2.59 17.16
CA GLU A 50 -2.21 -2.58 18.05
C GLU A 50 -2.19 -1.42 19.06
N THR A 51 -2.73 -0.26 18.69
CA THR A 51 -2.61 0.96 19.52
C THR A 51 -3.91 1.37 20.19
N ASP A 52 -5.03 0.76 19.81
CA ASP A 52 -6.38 1.16 20.23
C ASP A 52 -6.71 2.64 19.99
N LYS A 53 -6.08 3.22 18.96
CA LYS A 53 -6.21 4.63 18.58
C LYS A 53 -6.48 4.76 17.10
N VAL A 54 -6.98 5.94 16.72
CA VAL A 54 -7.07 6.34 15.31
C VAL A 54 -5.65 6.44 14.74
N PRO A 55 -5.33 5.73 13.64
CA PRO A 55 -4.03 5.84 13.00
C PRO A 55 -3.72 7.27 12.56
N PRO A 56 -2.45 7.72 12.61
CA PRO A 56 -2.09 9.07 12.22
C PRO A 56 -2.44 9.35 10.74
N LYS A 57 -2.80 10.61 10.45
CA LYS A 57 -3.05 11.10 9.09
C LYS A 57 -1.73 11.35 8.35
N THR A 58 -1.01 10.27 8.07
CA THR A 58 0.24 10.26 7.31
C THR A 58 0.17 9.25 6.17
N HIS A 59 1.06 9.44 5.21
CA HIS A 59 1.29 8.55 4.07
C HIS A 59 2.63 7.80 4.17
N ASP A 60 3.37 8.00 5.27
CA ASP A 60 4.66 7.35 5.49
C ASP A 60 4.49 5.88 5.90
N LEU A 61 4.72 4.97 4.96
CA LEU A 61 4.60 3.53 5.15
C LEU A 61 5.65 2.99 6.13
N ILE A 62 6.84 3.58 6.20
CA ILE A 62 7.90 3.16 7.12
C ILE A 62 7.48 3.48 8.55
N HIS A 63 6.98 4.70 8.77
CA HIS A 63 6.45 5.09 10.07
C HIS A 63 5.27 4.20 10.50
N LEU A 64 4.31 3.93 9.61
CA LEU A 64 3.16 3.07 9.91
C LEU A 64 3.57 1.62 10.20
N THR A 65 4.57 1.08 9.48
CA THR A 65 5.13 -0.25 9.75
C THR A 65 5.70 -0.34 11.18
N GLY A 66 6.43 0.70 11.60
CA GLY A 66 6.97 0.80 12.97
C GLY A 66 5.88 0.90 14.04
N LEU A 67 4.86 1.74 13.83
CA LEU A 67 3.74 1.89 14.76
C LEU A 67 2.94 0.59 14.95
N GLY A 68 2.71 -0.14 13.86
CA GLY A 68 2.00 -1.43 13.89
C GLY A 68 2.87 -2.62 14.32
N LYS A 69 4.16 -2.38 14.64
CA LYS A 69 5.16 -3.42 14.97
C LYS A 69 5.18 -4.57 13.94
N ILE A 70 4.94 -4.24 12.67
CA ILE A 70 4.75 -5.23 11.61
C ILE A 70 6.11 -5.79 11.20
N LYS A 71 6.23 -7.11 11.18
CA LYS A 71 7.41 -7.81 10.68
C LYS A 71 7.13 -8.33 9.27
N LEU A 72 7.95 -7.92 8.32
CA LEU A 72 7.92 -8.38 6.94
C LEU A 72 9.26 -9.07 6.59
N PRO A 73 9.25 -10.03 5.65
CA PRO A 73 10.46 -10.47 4.97
C PRO A 73 11.26 -9.28 4.41
N LEU A 74 12.59 -9.40 4.37
CA LEU A 74 13.49 -8.31 3.98
C LEU A 74 13.15 -7.74 2.58
N ASP A 75 12.85 -8.62 1.62
CA ASP A 75 12.50 -8.21 0.24
C ASP A 75 11.20 -7.38 0.17
N LEU A 76 10.22 -7.70 1.04
CA LEU A 76 8.98 -6.94 1.14
C LEU A 76 9.18 -5.63 1.91
N LEU A 77 10.09 -5.60 2.89
CA LEU A 77 10.46 -4.37 3.60
C LEU A 77 11.20 -3.39 2.67
N ASP A 78 12.11 -3.88 1.84
CA ASP A 78 12.78 -3.05 0.82
C ASP A 78 11.75 -2.47 -0.17
N PHE A 79 10.79 -3.30 -0.59
CA PHE A 79 9.69 -2.84 -1.44
C PHE A 79 8.81 -1.76 -0.78
N ILE A 80 8.54 -1.86 0.53
CA ILE A 80 7.86 -0.79 1.29
C ILE A 80 8.63 0.52 1.15
N GLY A 81 9.95 0.51 1.32
CA GLY A 81 10.78 1.70 1.16
C GLY A 81 10.70 2.30 -0.25
N MET A 82 10.78 1.45 -1.26
CA MET A 82 10.66 1.87 -2.66
C MET A 82 9.29 2.51 -2.97
N ILE A 83 8.20 1.85 -2.57
CA ILE A 83 6.85 2.33 -2.90
C ILE A 83 6.46 3.55 -2.06
N ASN A 84 6.99 3.70 -0.83
CA ASN A 84 6.80 4.91 0.00
C ASN A 84 7.26 6.17 -0.76
N ASN A 85 8.44 6.11 -1.39
CA ASN A 85 8.96 7.20 -2.22
C ASN A 85 8.13 7.38 -3.50
N ALA A 86 7.78 6.29 -4.17
CA ALA A 86 6.94 6.33 -5.38
C ALA A 86 5.57 6.97 -5.12
N GLY A 87 5.00 6.78 -3.92
CA GLY A 87 3.75 7.38 -3.49
C GLY A 87 3.77 8.90 -3.55
N ILE A 88 4.90 9.54 -3.24
CA ILE A 88 5.04 11.01 -3.33
C ILE A 88 5.10 11.43 -4.80
N VAL A 89 5.97 10.80 -5.58
CA VAL A 89 6.23 11.16 -6.98
C VAL A 89 4.96 11.02 -7.84
N THR A 90 4.13 10.01 -7.58
CA THR A 90 2.86 9.81 -8.31
C THR A 90 1.81 10.89 -8.04
N ARG A 91 1.89 11.60 -6.90
CA ARG A 91 0.98 12.71 -6.56
C ARG A 91 1.45 14.04 -7.12
N TYR A 92 2.77 14.25 -7.17
CA TYR A 92 3.37 15.53 -7.55
C TYR A 92 4.47 15.32 -8.61
N PRO A 93 4.10 14.96 -9.86
CA PRO A 93 5.08 14.87 -10.92
C PRO A 93 5.65 16.24 -11.25
N GLU A 94 6.97 16.39 -11.17
CA GLU A 94 7.66 17.53 -11.80
C GLU A 94 7.55 17.48 -13.33
N ASP A 95 7.61 16.27 -13.90
CA ASP A 95 7.44 16.00 -15.33
C ASP A 95 6.59 14.74 -15.52
N LEU A 96 5.37 14.94 -16.02
CA LEU A 96 4.43 13.84 -16.24
C LEU A 96 4.90 12.85 -17.30
N SER A 97 5.58 13.32 -18.35
CA SER A 97 6.05 12.46 -19.45
C SER A 97 7.14 11.51 -18.94
N LYS A 98 8.10 12.05 -18.16
CA LYS A 98 9.13 11.24 -17.50
C LYS A 98 8.54 10.27 -16.48
N LEU A 99 7.52 10.70 -15.73
CA LEU A 99 6.84 9.81 -14.78
C LEU A 99 6.19 8.62 -15.48
N VAL A 100 5.46 8.88 -16.57
CA VAL A 100 4.78 7.84 -17.35
C VAL A 100 5.79 6.88 -17.97
N SER A 101 6.91 7.37 -18.50
CA SER A 101 7.95 6.50 -19.07
C SER A 101 8.70 5.66 -18.02
N SER A 102 8.79 6.15 -16.78
CA SER A 102 9.41 5.43 -15.66
C SER A 102 8.58 4.24 -15.14
N TYR A 103 7.28 4.22 -15.43
CA TYR A 103 6.37 3.15 -15.00
C TYR A 103 5.73 2.42 -16.19
N PRO A 104 6.51 1.67 -16.98
CA PRO A 104 5.97 0.82 -18.03
C PRO A 104 5.16 -0.35 -17.46
N LYS A 105 4.40 -1.04 -18.34
CA LYS A 105 3.46 -2.10 -17.97
C LYS A 105 4.06 -3.19 -17.06
N ASN A 106 5.28 -3.62 -17.33
CA ASN A 106 5.97 -4.65 -16.56
C ASN A 106 6.24 -4.18 -15.12
N ILE A 107 6.68 -2.94 -14.92
CA ILE A 107 6.90 -2.36 -13.60
C ILE A 107 5.57 -2.23 -12.86
N ALA A 108 4.53 -1.72 -13.51
CA ALA A 108 3.20 -1.62 -12.88
C ALA A 108 2.63 -2.99 -12.46
N LYS A 109 2.83 -4.03 -13.28
CA LYS A 109 2.47 -5.42 -12.94
C LYS A 109 3.25 -5.92 -11.72
N GLU A 110 4.54 -5.65 -11.68
CA GLU A 110 5.42 -6.09 -10.59
C GLU A 110 5.04 -5.40 -9.26
N TYR A 111 4.81 -4.09 -9.29
CA TYR A 111 4.34 -3.34 -8.12
C TYR A 111 3.01 -3.91 -7.60
N LEU A 112 2.04 -4.15 -8.49
CA LEU A 112 0.76 -4.74 -8.09
C LEU A 112 0.93 -6.13 -7.47
N LYS A 113 1.81 -6.96 -8.03
CA LYS A 113 2.13 -8.29 -7.49
C LYS A 113 2.78 -8.18 -6.10
N LYS A 114 3.82 -7.36 -5.94
CA LYS A 114 4.52 -7.15 -4.67
C LYS A 114 3.61 -6.55 -3.61
N THR A 115 2.73 -5.63 -3.98
CA THR A 115 1.69 -5.09 -3.08
C THR A 115 0.73 -6.17 -2.59
N GLN A 116 0.32 -7.10 -3.45
CA GLN A 116 -0.51 -8.24 -3.03
C GLN A 116 0.23 -9.17 -2.06
N GLU A 117 1.53 -9.39 -2.27
CA GLU A 117 2.39 -10.15 -1.35
C GLU A 117 2.49 -9.46 0.03
N VAL A 118 2.76 -8.14 0.05
CA VAL A 118 2.79 -7.33 1.28
C VAL A 118 1.46 -7.42 2.02
N ILE A 119 0.34 -7.18 1.34
CA ILE A 119 -0.99 -7.20 1.97
C ILE A 119 -1.31 -8.60 2.51
N LYS A 120 -0.93 -9.67 1.79
CA LYS A 120 -1.09 -11.05 2.29
C LYS A 120 -0.31 -11.25 3.58
N CYS A 121 0.93 -10.79 3.66
CA CYS A 121 1.72 -10.85 4.89
C CYS A 121 1.11 -10.03 6.02
N ILE A 122 0.66 -8.80 5.75
CA ILE A 122 0.02 -7.93 6.76
C ILE A 122 -1.26 -8.59 7.30
N LYS A 123 -2.12 -9.16 6.44
CA LYS A 123 -3.36 -9.86 6.83
C LYS A 123 -3.10 -11.10 7.71
N GLN A 124 -1.86 -11.62 7.76
CA GLN A 124 -1.48 -12.71 8.66
C GLN A 124 -1.10 -12.24 10.08
N ASN A 125 -0.97 -10.94 10.30
CA ASN A 125 -0.64 -10.36 11.60
C ASN A 125 -1.67 -10.80 12.67
N PRO A 126 -1.22 -11.28 13.85
CA PRO A 126 -2.10 -11.71 14.94
C PRO A 126 -3.15 -10.66 15.36
N ALA A 127 -2.82 -9.37 15.29
CA ALA A 127 -3.70 -8.27 15.63
C ALA A 127 -5.00 -8.24 14.79
N LEU A 128 -4.96 -8.77 13.56
CA LEU A 128 -6.10 -8.80 12.65
C LEU A 128 -6.91 -10.10 12.74
N LYS A 129 -6.52 -11.06 13.58
CA LYS A 129 -7.16 -12.38 13.70
C LYS A 129 -8.06 -12.53 14.94
N GLY A 130 -7.97 -11.60 15.89
CA GLY A 130 -8.93 -11.44 16.99
C GLY A 130 -10.04 -10.48 16.62
#